data_AF-A0A2H9L1T7-F1
#
_entry.id   AF-A0A2H9L1T7-F1
#
_cell.length_a   1.000
_cell.length_b   1.000
_cell.length_c   1.000
_cell.angle_alpha   90.00
_cell.angle_beta   90.00
_cell.angle_gamma   90.00
#
_symmetry.space_group_name_H-M   'P 1'
#
loop_
_entity.id
_entity.type
_entity.pdbx_description
1 polymer ?
#
loop_
_entity_poly.entity_id
_entity_poly.type
_entity_poly.pdbx_seq_one_letter_code
_entity_poly.pdbx_strand_id
1 'polypeptide(L)'
;MARGVLGWSEREYVRERIREKAETLAPFMAGTSADALYARIIGRRQPKMLEITPEIRALARKLPVGDTRGALETIADAIKCKIKSRGAGEEAELLHFNRTADEILRSGIFPNNKGIGIRGCHDCSTLIIAVLRAQGLGPGSARYVRYERKDGTHSVVVVRAGRQTHYVDGLFGTLLNQKEIKELLEAKRNHKYAESDEPIREDYTGAKERLIRDGGY
;
A
#
# COMPACT_ATOMS: atom_id res chain seq x y z
N MET A 1 1.90 27.80 8.00
CA MET A 1 2.20 28.71 6.87
C MET A 1 2.94 27.89 5.82
N ALA A 2 2.30 27.60 4.68
CA ALA A 2 2.96 26.94 3.56
C ALA A 2 3.92 27.95 2.92
N ARG A 3 5.23 27.72 3.03
CA ARG A 3 6.23 28.49 2.30
C ARG A 3 5.96 28.27 0.80
N GLY A 4 5.64 29.34 0.09
CA GLY A 4 5.53 29.32 -1.36
C GLY A 4 6.86 28.85 -1.94
N VAL A 5 6.80 27.76 -2.68
CA VAL A 5 7.83 27.39 -3.65
C VAL A 5 7.66 28.37 -4.80
N LEU A 6 8.75 28.96 -5.26
CA LEU A 6 8.80 30.01 -6.29
C LEU A 6 7.74 29.80 -7.41
N GLY A 7 6.71 30.65 -7.40
CA GLY A 7 5.72 30.81 -8.48
C GLY A 7 4.58 29.80 -8.58
N TRP A 8 4.69 28.61 -7.98
CA TRP A 8 3.67 27.55 -8.11
C TRP A 8 3.13 27.14 -6.75
N SER A 9 1.81 27.08 -6.63
CA SER A 9 1.18 26.38 -5.51
C SER A 9 1.48 24.89 -5.62
N GLU A 10 1.66 24.23 -4.47
CA GLU A 10 1.82 22.76 -4.37
C GLU A 10 0.79 21.98 -5.21
N ARG A 11 -0.44 22.50 -5.30
CA ARG A 11 -1.54 21.94 -6.08
C ARG A 11 -1.31 22.01 -7.58
N GLU A 12 -0.61 23.03 -8.07
CA GLU A 12 -0.26 23.18 -9.48
C GLU A 12 0.88 22.23 -9.83
N TYR A 13 1.89 22.10 -8.97
CA TYR A 13 2.99 21.16 -9.17
C TYR A 13 2.49 19.71 -9.28
N VAL A 14 1.67 19.24 -8.32
CA VAL A 14 1.14 17.86 -8.35
C VAL A 14 0.27 17.63 -9.59
N ARG A 15 -0.53 18.64 -9.99
CA ARG A 15 -1.36 18.55 -11.19
C ARG A 15 -0.50 18.39 -12.45
N GLU A 16 0.55 19.20 -12.57
CA GLU A 16 1.43 19.17 -13.74
C GLU A 16 2.22 17.87 -13.81
N ARG A 17 2.76 17.37 -12.68
CA ARG A 17 3.43 16.06 -12.65
C ARG A 17 2.51 14.92 -13.04
N ILE A 18 1.26 14.93 -12.59
CA ILE A 18 0.27 13.92 -13.02
C ILE A 18 -0.02 14.04 -14.52
N ARG A 19 -0.11 15.27 -15.06
CA ARG A 19 -0.34 15.50 -16.49
C ARG A 19 0.84 15.03 -17.34
N GLU A 20 2.06 15.45 -17.00
CA GLU A 20 3.30 15.08 -17.67
C GLU A 20 3.54 13.56 -17.66
N LYS A 21 3.11 12.89 -16.59
CA LYS A 21 3.39 11.46 -16.35
C LYS A 21 2.18 10.56 -16.55
N ALA A 22 1.12 11.06 -17.18
CA ALA A 22 -0.14 10.33 -17.35
C ALA A 22 0.07 8.94 -17.98
N GLU A 23 0.92 8.83 -19.00
CA GLU A 23 1.22 7.55 -19.67
C GLU A 23 1.92 6.53 -18.75
N THR A 24 2.82 6.99 -17.89
CA THR A 24 3.53 6.14 -16.91
C THR A 24 2.61 5.71 -15.77
N LEU A 25 1.70 6.59 -15.34
CA LEU A 25 0.77 6.35 -14.23
C LEU A 25 -0.41 5.47 -14.65
N ALA A 26 -0.93 5.64 -15.87
CA ALA A 26 -2.15 4.99 -16.35
C ALA A 26 -2.18 3.46 -16.15
N PRO A 27 -1.10 2.69 -16.43
CA PRO A 27 -1.09 1.25 -16.20
C PRO A 27 -1.36 0.85 -14.75
N PHE A 28 -0.94 1.65 -13.76
CA PHE A 28 -1.15 1.35 -12.34
C PHE A 28 -2.57 1.69 -11.88
N MET A 29 -3.23 2.64 -12.55
CA MET A 29 -4.52 3.18 -12.16
C MET A 29 -5.72 2.35 -12.66
N ALA A 30 -5.50 1.32 -13.50
CA ALA A 30 -6.53 0.39 -13.97
C ALA A 30 -7.79 1.06 -14.56
N GLY A 31 -7.60 2.18 -15.26
CA GLY A 31 -8.69 2.97 -15.86
C GLY A 31 -9.24 4.09 -14.97
N THR A 32 -8.78 4.23 -13.74
CA THR A 32 -9.05 5.43 -12.92
C THR A 32 -8.37 6.65 -13.53
N SER A 33 -9.09 7.77 -13.59
CA SER A 33 -8.57 9.01 -14.18
C SER A 33 -7.44 9.65 -13.36
N ALA A 34 -6.57 10.37 -14.06
CA ALA A 34 -5.56 11.24 -13.47
C ALA A 34 -6.15 12.23 -12.45
N ASP A 35 -7.34 12.79 -12.73
CA ASP A 35 -8.03 13.70 -11.82
C ASP A 35 -8.44 13.04 -10.50
N ALA A 36 -8.82 11.77 -10.54
CA ALA A 36 -9.16 11.03 -9.33
C ALA A 36 -7.90 10.76 -8.47
N LEU A 37 -6.76 10.46 -9.11
CA LEU A 37 -5.47 10.35 -8.41
C LEU A 37 -5.07 11.69 -7.78
N TYR A 38 -5.15 12.77 -8.56
CA TYR A 38 -4.90 14.13 -8.09
C TYR A 38 -5.74 14.48 -6.85
N ALA A 39 -7.06 14.28 -6.93
CA ALA A 39 -7.99 14.57 -5.85
C ALA A 39 -7.66 13.79 -4.55
N ARG A 40 -7.15 12.56 -4.67
CA ARG A 40 -6.68 11.76 -3.53
C ARG A 40 -5.43 12.36 -2.92
N ILE A 41 -4.41 12.66 -3.73
CA ILE A 41 -3.12 13.19 -3.27
C ILE A 41 -3.30 14.51 -2.52
N ILE A 42 -4.12 15.44 -3.04
CA ILE A 42 -4.34 16.75 -2.40
C ILE A 42 -5.39 16.72 -1.27
N GLY A 43 -5.86 15.54 -0.86
CA GLY A 43 -6.79 15.38 0.25
C GLY A 43 -8.23 15.83 -0.01
N ARG A 44 -8.61 16.14 -1.26
CA ARG A 44 -10.01 16.50 -1.60
C ARG A 44 -10.94 15.30 -1.66
N ARG A 45 -10.40 14.09 -1.83
CA ARG A 45 -11.16 12.84 -1.84
C ARG A 45 -10.43 11.79 -1.01
N GLN A 46 -11.13 11.23 -0.02
CA GLN A 46 -10.63 10.04 0.66
C GLN A 46 -10.94 8.80 -0.21
N PRO A 47 -9.93 8.05 -0.69
CA PRO A 47 -10.18 6.82 -1.41
C PRO A 47 -10.71 5.75 -0.45
N LYS A 48 -11.72 5.00 -0.90
CA LYS A 48 -12.13 3.78 -0.20
C LYS A 48 -11.11 2.68 -0.49
N MET A 49 -9.97 2.71 0.21
CA MET A 49 -8.81 1.86 -0.08
C MET A 49 -9.14 0.36 -0.09
N LEU A 50 -10.08 -0.04 0.77
CA LEU A 50 -10.48 -1.43 0.98
C LEU A 50 -11.92 -1.71 0.53
N GLU A 51 -12.45 -0.96 -0.44
CA GLU A 51 -13.78 -1.23 -1.01
C GLU A 51 -13.83 -2.65 -1.58
N ILE A 52 -14.80 -3.45 -1.13
CA ILE A 52 -14.96 -4.85 -1.53
C ILE A 52 -15.76 -4.94 -2.84
N THR A 53 -15.05 -4.89 -3.97
CA THR A 53 -15.60 -5.03 -5.32
C THR A 53 -15.98 -6.48 -5.66
N PRO A 54 -16.81 -6.73 -6.69
CA PRO A 54 -17.10 -8.08 -7.18
C PRO A 54 -15.84 -8.90 -7.51
N GLU A 55 -14.81 -8.26 -8.08
CA GLU A 55 -13.53 -8.85 -8.42
C GLU A 55 -12.75 -9.29 -7.18
N ILE A 56 -12.74 -8.46 -6.13
CA ILE A 56 -12.13 -8.82 -4.84
C ILE A 56 -12.90 -9.99 -4.20
N ARG A 57 -14.23 -9.97 -4.22
CA ARG A 57 -15.04 -11.11 -3.72
C ARG A 57 -14.77 -12.38 -4.52
N ALA A 58 -14.65 -12.27 -5.84
CA ALA A 58 -14.36 -13.40 -6.71
C ALA A 58 -12.98 -13.99 -6.43
N LEU A 59 -11.97 -13.15 -6.17
CA LEU A 59 -10.65 -13.62 -5.73
C LEU A 59 -10.73 -14.29 -4.35
N ALA A 60 -11.39 -13.64 -3.38
CA ALA A 60 -11.52 -14.14 -2.01
C ALA A 60 -12.19 -15.52 -1.93
N ARG A 61 -13.18 -15.80 -2.80
CA ARG A 61 -13.87 -17.10 -2.91
C ARG A 61 -13.00 -18.22 -3.50
N LYS A 62 -11.98 -17.88 -4.28
CA LYS A 62 -11.05 -18.86 -4.88
C LYS A 62 -9.91 -19.24 -3.94
N LEU A 63 -9.71 -18.47 -2.87
CA LEU A 63 -8.65 -18.65 -1.90
C LEU A 63 -9.18 -19.37 -0.64
N PRO A 64 -8.32 -20.10 0.10
CA PRO A 64 -8.72 -20.69 1.37
C PRO A 64 -9.11 -19.60 2.38
N VAL A 65 -9.99 -19.92 3.33
CA VAL A 65 -10.40 -18.99 4.39
C VAL A 65 -9.20 -18.65 5.29
N GLY A 66 -8.92 -17.37 5.49
CA GLY A 66 -7.72 -16.89 6.20
C GLY A 66 -7.76 -17.01 7.72
N ASP A 67 -8.08 -18.18 8.26
CA ASP A 67 -8.16 -18.46 9.71
C ASP A 67 -7.01 -19.35 10.23
N THR A 68 -6.23 -19.96 9.34
CA THR A 68 -5.08 -20.81 9.69
C THR A 68 -3.79 -20.33 9.05
N ARG A 69 -2.65 -20.73 9.61
CA ARG A 69 -1.32 -20.45 9.05
C ARG A 69 -1.20 -20.83 7.57
N GLY A 70 -1.55 -22.07 7.22
CA GLY A 70 -1.41 -22.56 5.84
C GLY A 70 -2.31 -21.82 4.84
N ALA A 71 -3.52 -21.43 5.26
CA ALA A 71 -4.40 -20.61 4.44
C ALA A 71 -3.84 -19.21 4.23
N LEU A 72 -3.31 -18.57 5.27
CA LEU A 72 -2.70 -17.24 5.18
C LEU A 72 -1.43 -17.24 4.31
N GLU A 73 -0.59 -18.28 4.40
CA GLU A 73 0.55 -18.48 3.50
C GLU A 73 0.09 -18.61 2.04
N THR A 74 -0.95 -19.42 1.79
CA THR A 74 -1.53 -19.58 0.45
C THR A 74 -2.08 -18.27 -0.11
N ILE A 75 -2.78 -17.48 0.72
CA ILE A 75 -3.27 -16.15 0.32
C ILE A 75 -2.10 -15.24 -0.04
N ALA A 76 -1.06 -15.18 0.82
CA ALA A 76 0.09 -14.32 0.60
C ALA A 76 0.82 -14.66 -0.70
N ASP A 77 1.08 -15.95 -0.94
CA ASP A 77 1.72 -16.43 -2.16
C ASP A 77 0.86 -16.16 -3.41
N ALA A 78 -0.45 -16.39 -3.34
CA ALA A 78 -1.36 -16.10 -4.43
C ALA A 78 -1.36 -14.60 -4.79
N ILE A 79 -1.35 -13.70 -3.80
CA ILE A 79 -1.26 -12.25 -4.04
C ILE A 79 0.08 -11.88 -4.67
N LYS A 80 1.19 -12.39 -4.14
CA LYS A 80 2.54 -12.15 -4.69
C LYS A 80 2.64 -12.63 -6.14
N CYS A 81 2.12 -13.80 -6.46
CA CYS A 81 2.13 -14.34 -7.83
C CYS A 81 1.23 -13.54 -8.78
N LYS A 82 0.17 -12.92 -8.25
CA LYS A 82 -0.80 -12.15 -9.05
C LYS A 82 -0.34 -10.73 -9.36
N ILE A 83 0.48 -10.11 -8.50
CA ILE A 83 0.94 -8.73 -8.67
C ILE A 83 2.44 -8.69 -9.01
N LYS A 84 2.78 -8.13 -10.17
CA LYS A 84 4.17 -8.00 -10.62
C LYS A 84 4.74 -6.62 -10.31
N SER A 85 6.04 -6.58 -10.06
CA SER A 85 6.77 -5.31 -9.95
C SER A 85 6.85 -4.64 -11.33
N ARG A 86 6.58 -3.33 -11.39
CA ARG A 86 6.86 -2.50 -12.56
C ARG A 86 7.59 -1.24 -12.13
N GLY A 87 8.70 -0.94 -12.81
CA GLY A 87 9.46 0.29 -12.57
C GLY A 87 8.57 1.51 -12.82
N ALA A 88 8.49 2.39 -11.83
CA ALA A 88 7.65 3.59 -11.88
C ALA A 88 8.44 4.88 -11.60
N GLY A 89 9.77 4.82 -11.49
CA GLY A 89 10.58 6.02 -11.25
C GLY A 89 10.14 6.82 -10.03
N GLU A 90 10.35 8.13 -10.07
CA GLU A 90 9.86 9.07 -9.04
C GLU A 90 8.33 9.05 -8.93
N GLU A 91 7.63 8.67 -9.99
CA GLU A 91 6.17 8.59 -10.06
C GLU A 91 5.60 7.50 -9.14
N ALA A 92 6.44 6.56 -8.68
CA ALA A 92 6.11 5.64 -7.60
C ALA A 92 5.61 6.38 -6.36
N GLU A 93 6.14 7.58 -6.06
CA GLU A 93 5.72 8.38 -4.92
C GLU A 93 4.28 8.90 -5.06
N LEU A 94 3.80 9.18 -6.28
CA LEU A 94 2.42 9.63 -6.52
C LEU A 94 1.40 8.49 -6.32
N LEU A 95 1.83 7.26 -6.62
CA LEU A 95 1.01 6.06 -6.52
C LEU A 95 1.00 5.48 -5.10
N HIS A 96 2.09 5.66 -4.36
CA HIS A 96 2.23 5.16 -3.00
C HIS A 96 1.10 5.66 -2.09
N PHE A 97 0.46 4.76 -1.34
CA PHE A 97 -0.66 5.05 -0.44
C PHE A 97 -1.95 5.59 -1.08
N ASN A 98 -2.05 5.71 -2.41
CA ASN A 98 -3.24 6.28 -3.08
C ASN A 98 -4.00 5.31 -3.97
N ARG A 99 -3.54 4.07 -4.10
CA ARG A 99 -4.17 3.04 -4.92
C ARG A 99 -5.12 2.20 -4.10
N THR A 100 -6.34 2.00 -4.60
CA THR A 100 -7.30 1.11 -3.96
C THR A 100 -6.94 -0.36 -4.20
N ALA A 101 -7.44 -1.25 -3.35
CA ALA A 101 -7.28 -2.69 -3.54
C ALA A 101 -7.79 -3.15 -4.92
N ASP A 102 -8.86 -2.55 -5.44
CA ASP A 102 -9.40 -2.86 -6.76
C ASP A 102 -8.44 -2.44 -7.89
N GLU A 103 -7.87 -1.23 -7.81
CA GLU A 103 -6.88 -0.76 -8.78
C GLU A 103 -5.62 -1.63 -8.78
N ILE A 104 -5.18 -2.08 -7.59
CA ILE A 104 -4.07 -3.02 -7.43
C ILE A 104 -4.39 -4.37 -8.07
N LEU A 105 -5.58 -4.90 -7.79
CA LEU A 105 -6.02 -6.19 -8.31
C LEU A 105 -6.16 -6.20 -9.83
N ARG A 106 -6.76 -5.14 -10.38
CA ARG A 106 -7.08 -5.02 -11.81
C ARG A 106 -5.85 -4.73 -12.66
N SER A 107 -4.92 -3.90 -12.18
CA SER A 107 -3.69 -3.65 -12.93
C SER A 107 -2.71 -4.82 -12.87
N GLY A 108 -2.76 -5.62 -11.80
CA GLY A 108 -1.84 -6.73 -11.59
C GLY A 108 -0.37 -6.29 -11.45
N ILE A 109 -0.13 -5.01 -11.16
CA ILE A 109 1.20 -4.44 -10.97
C ILE A 109 1.26 -3.53 -9.74
N PHE A 110 2.42 -3.46 -9.10
CA PHE A 110 2.75 -2.46 -8.08
C PHE A 110 3.91 -1.56 -8.55
N PRO A 111 3.92 -0.26 -8.16
CA PRO A 111 5.01 0.64 -8.50
C PRO A 111 6.26 0.28 -7.71
N ASN A 112 7.40 0.28 -8.38
CA ASN A 112 8.69 0.01 -7.76
C ASN A 112 9.67 1.16 -8.06
N ASN A 113 10.24 1.70 -6.99
CA ASN A 113 11.39 2.60 -7.03
C ASN A 113 12.33 2.27 -5.86
N LYS A 114 13.43 1.58 -6.19
CA LYS A 114 14.45 1.18 -5.22
C LYS A 114 15.17 2.37 -4.59
N GLY A 115 15.31 3.49 -5.30
CA GLY A 115 16.06 4.66 -4.82
C GLY A 115 15.44 5.30 -3.58
N ILE A 116 14.13 5.14 -3.40
CA ILE A 116 13.35 5.71 -2.29
C ILE A 116 12.61 4.64 -1.47
N GLY A 117 12.97 3.36 -1.65
CA GLY A 117 12.43 2.25 -0.83
C GLY A 117 11.02 1.78 -1.17
N ILE A 118 10.37 2.26 -2.23
CA ILE A 118 9.02 1.82 -2.64
C ILE A 118 9.12 0.48 -3.37
N ARG A 119 8.66 -0.60 -2.71
CA ARG A 119 8.82 -1.99 -3.18
C ARG A 119 7.53 -2.81 -3.22
N GLY A 120 6.35 -2.19 -3.08
CA GLY A 120 5.05 -2.87 -3.20
C GLY A 120 4.50 -3.53 -1.92
N CYS A 121 5.20 -3.48 -0.79
CA CYS A 121 4.71 -4.02 0.49
C CYS A 121 3.36 -3.43 0.92
N HIS A 122 3.15 -2.14 0.66
CA HIS A 122 1.88 -1.47 0.87
C HIS A 122 0.75 -2.03 -0.02
N ASP A 123 0.98 -2.12 -1.33
CA ASP A 123 -0.04 -2.60 -2.29
C ASP A 123 -0.43 -4.04 -2.01
N CYS A 124 0.55 -4.91 -1.76
CA CYS A 124 0.28 -6.31 -1.42
C CYS A 124 -0.49 -6.43 -0.10
N SER A 125 -0.11 -5.68 0.94
CA SER A 125 -0.81 -5.69 2.22
C SER A 125 -2.24 -5.15 2.11
N THR A 126 -2.45 -4.11 1.31
CA THR A 126 -3.77 -3.53 1.01
C THR A 126 -4.68 -4.57 0.36
N LEU A 127 -4.18 -5.30 -0.64
CA LEU A 127 -4.96 -6.34 -1.31
C LEU A 127 -5.24 -7.54 -0.39
N ILE A 128 -4.26 -7.97 0.42
CA ILE A 128 -4.48 -9.06 1.40
C ILE A 128 -5.59 -8.69 2.38
N ILE A 129 -5.58 -7.47 2.96
CA ILE A 129 -6.65 -7.05 3.88
C ILE A 129 -8.00 -7.04 3.18
N ALA A 130 -8.07 -6.52 1.95
CA ALA A 130 -9.33 -6.51 1.19
C ALA A 130 -9.87 -7.93 0.94
N VAL A 131 -8.99 -8.88 0.61
CA VAL A 131 -9.35 -10.30 0.47
C VAL A 131 -9.85 -10.88 1.79
N LEU A 132 -9.13 -10.69 2.89
CA LEU A 132 -9.53 -11.21 4.21
C LEU A 132 -10.87 -10.61 4.68
N ARG A 133 -11.08 -9.31 4.45
CA ARG A 133 -12.37 -8.65 4.72
C ARG A 133 -13.50 -9.20 3.84
N ALA A 134 -13.23 -9.48 2.58
CA ALA A 134 -14.20 -10.14 1.69
C ALA A 134 -14.53 -11.58 2.11
N GLN A 135 -13.63 -12.25 2.84
CA GLN A 135 -13.88 -13.53 3.51
C GLN A 135 -14.64 -13.40 4.83
N GLY A 136 -14.93 -12.18 5.28
CA GLY A 136 -15.69 -11.90 6.50
C GLY A 136 -14.85 -11.59 7.74
N LEU A 137 -13.52 -11.47 7.63
CA LEU A 137 -12.70 -11.04 8.76
C LEU A 137 -12.92 -9.55 9.04
N GLY A 138 -13.40 -9.24 10.23
CA GLY A 138 -13.63 -7.87 10.68
C GLY A 138 -12.33 -7.09 10.94
N PRO A 139 -12.43 -5.77 11.10
CA PRO A 139 -11.27 -4.91 11.38
C PRO A 139 -10.48 -5.30 12.63
N GLY A 140 -11.10 -5.87 13.66
CA GLY A 140 -10.36 -6.37 14.84
C GLY A 140 -9.49 -7.60 14.55
N SER A 141 -9.88 -8.40 13.55
CA SER A 141 -9.25 -9.67 13.20
C SER A 141 -8.14 -9.53 12.17
N ALA A 142 -8.25 -8.60 11.21
CA ALA A 142 -7.22 -8.36 10.20
C ALA A 142 -6.91 -6.85 10.13
N ARG A 143 -5.66 -6.48 10.46
CA ARG A 143 -5.22 -5.07 10.53
C ARG A 143 -3.96 -4.83 9.73
N TYR A 144 -3.88 -3.65 9.17
CA TYR A 144 -2.68 -3.16 8.51
C TYR A 144 -1.63 -2.85 9.57
N VAL A 145 -0.39 -3.24 9.32
CA VAL A 145 0.76 -2.92 10.16
C VAL A 145 1.82 -2.26 9.31
N ARG A 146 2.27 -1.10 9.76
CA ARG A 146 3.49 -0.45 9.28
C ARG A 146 4.52 -0.45 10.38
N TYR A 147 5.77 -0.71 10.04
CA TYR A 147 6.87 -0.59 10.98
C TYR A 147 8.18 -0.23 10.27
N GLU A 148 9.09 0.42 10.99
CA GLU A 148 10.43 0.73 10.49
C GLU A 148 11.37 -0.45 10.71
N ARG A 149 11.99 -0.92 9.62
CA ARG A 149 13.09 -1.90 9.63
C ARG A 149 14.42 -1.19 9.51
N LYS A 150 15.52 -1.93 9.66
CA LYS A 150 16.88 -1.41 9.40
C LYS A 150 17.06 -0.91 7.96
N ASP A 151 16.38 -1.51 6.99
CA ASP A 151 16.48 -1.20 5.57
C ASP A 151 15.32 -0.35 5.03
N GLY A 152 14.53 0.25 5.93
CA GLY A 152 13.44 1.18 5.61
C GLY A 152 12.08 0.74 6.12
N THR A 153 11.06 1.52 5.77
CA THR A 153 9.68 1.25 6.16
C THR A 153 9.17 -0.01 5.46
N HIS A 154 8.47 -0.87 6.22
CA HIS A 154 7.81 -2.05 5.67
C HIS A 154 6.36 -2.14 6.15
N SER A 155 5.56 -2.91 5.43
CA SER A 155 4.14 -3.11 5.76
C SER A 155 3.73 -4.56 5.59
N VAL A 156 2.94 -5.03 6.54
CA VAL A 156 2.42 -6.40 6.64
C VAL A 156 0.97 -6.36 7.14
N VAL A 157 0.31 -7.51 7.15
CA VAL A 157 -1.04 -7.66 7.71
C VAL A 157 -0.96 -8.50 8.97
N VAL A 158 -1.46 -7.99 10.10
CA VAL A 158 -1.64 -8.80 11.30
C VAL A 158 -3.01 -9.44 11.26
N VAL A 159 -3.05 -10.77 11.44
CA VAL A 159 -4.28 -11.56 11.51
C VAL A 159 -4.36 -12.24 12.87
N ARG A 160 -5.47 -12.02 13.58
CA ARG A 160 -5.79 -12.63 14.87
C ARG A 160 -6.85 -13.70 14.66
N ALA A 161 -6.43 -14.97 14.74
CA ALA A 161 -7.28 -16.14 14.60
C ALA A 161 -7.31 -16.89 15.93
N GLY A 162 -8.41 -16.75 16.68
CA GLY A 162 -8.51 -17.28 18.04
C GLY A 162 -7.42 -16.71 18.96
N ARG A 163 -6.57 -17.58 19.51
CA ARG A 163 -5.45 -17.21 20.39
C ARG A 163 -4.14 -16.97 19.65
N GLN A 164 -4.11 -17.17 18.33
CA GLN A 164 -2.91 -17.03 17.52
C GLN A 164 -2.89 -15.68 16.80
N THR A 165 -1.70 -15.10 16.71
CA THR A 165 -1.42 -13.90 15.92
C THR A 165 -0.44 -14.25 14.82
N HIS A 166 -0.83 -13.98 13.58
CA HIS A 166 -0.03 -14.18 12.39
C HIS A 166 0.32 -12.83 11.78
N TYR A 167 1.51 -12.72 11.21
CA TYR A 167 1.93 -11.54 10.45
C TYR A 167 2.20 -11.98 9.02
N VAL A 168 1.37 -11.53 8.10
CA VAL A 168 1.35 -11.93 6.70
C VAL A 168 2.10 -10.89 5.88
N ASP A 169 3.17 -11.33 5.22
CA ASP A 169 3.98 -10.51 4.33
C ASP A 169 3.61 -10.78 2.88
N GLY A 170 2.79 -9.88 2.32
CA GLY A 170 2.34 -9.99 0.94
C GLY A 170 3.40 -9.70 -0.11
N LEU A 171 4.50 -9.04 0.25
CA LEU A 171 5.58 -8.78 -0.69
C LEU A 171 6.40 -10.06 -0.93
N PHE A 172 6.70 -10.78 0.14
CA PHE A 172 7.47 -12.02 0.07
C PHE A 172 6.60 -13.27 -0.12
N GLY A 173 5.28 -13.14 0.05
CA GLY A 173 4.31 -14.23 -0.13
C GLY A 173 4.41 -15.27 0.97
N THR A 174 4.67 -14.84 2.20
CA THR A 174 4.92 -15.72 3.34
C THR A 174 4.43 -15.08 4.63
N LEU A 175 4.54 -15.80 5.74
CA LEU A 175 4.38 -15.24 7.08
C LEU A 175 5.74 -14.93 7.67
N LEU A 176 5.79 -13.89 8.52
CA LEU A 176 6.99 -13.56 9.27
C LEU A 176 7.43 -14.74 10.14
N ASN A 177 8.73 -15.00 10.14
CA ASN A 177 9.35 -15.99 11.02
C ASN A 177 9.62 -15.40 12.42
N GLN A 178 10.11 -16.22 13.36
CA GLN A 178 10.36 -15.78 14.73
C GLN A 178 11.34 -14.60 14.84
N LYS A 179 12.36 -14.53 13.98
CA LYS A 179 13.35 -13.45 13.99
C LYS A 179 12.70 -12.13 13.55
N GLU A 180 11.91 -12.17 12.49
CA GLU A 180 11.19 -11.01 11.95
C GLU A 180 10.09 -10.52 12.91
N ILE A 181 9.39 -11.46 13.57
CA ILE A 181 8.41 -11.11 14.61
C ILE A 181 9.10 -10.41 15.79
N LYS A 182 10.29 -10.86 16.23
CA LYS A 182 11.06 -10.18 17.28
C LYS A 182 11.42 -8.75 16.87
N GLU A 183 11.87 -8.54 15.63
CA GLU A 183 12.17 -7.21 15.08
C GLU A 183 10.93 -6.30 15.08
N LEU A 184 9.78 -6.82 14.62
CA LEU A 184 8.51 -6.08 14.60
C LEU A 184 8.06 -5.70 16.02
N LEU A 185 8.18 -6.62 17.00
CA LEU A 185 7.85 -6.34 18.39
C LEU A 185 8.80 -5.33 19.05
N GLU A 186 10.07 -5.32 18.64
CA GLU A 186 11.03 -4.30 19.07
C GLU A 186 10.67 -2.93 18.46
N ALA A 187 10.35 -2.86 17.17
CA ALA A 187 9.85 -1.64 16.53
C ALA A 187 8.60 -1.11 17.25
N LYS A 188 7.72 -2.02 17.69
CA LYS A 188 6.54 -1.68 18.50
C LYS A 188 6.89 -1.06 19.85
N ARG A 189 7.85 -1.63 20.59
CA ARG A 189 8.33 -1.04 21.86
C ARG A 189 8.99 0.32 21.67
N ASN A 190 9.61 0.54 20.52
CA ASN A 190 10.31 1.77 20.17
C ASN A 190 9.43 2.83 19.50
N HIS A 191 8.10 2.66 19.49
CA HIS A 191 7.15 3.56 18.83
C HIS A 191 7.36 3.74 17.31
N LYS A 192 8.08 2.81 16.67
CA LYS A 192 8.31 2.76 15.22
C LYS A 192 7.36 1.79 14.51
N TYR A 193 6.13 1.74 15.01
CA TYR A 193 5.10 0.78 14.64
C TYR A 193 3.75 1.47 14.67
N ALA A 194 2.91 1.20 13.67
CA ALA A 194 1.53 1.64 13.65
C ALA A 194 0.65 0.52 13.12
N GLU A 195 -0.49 0.32 13.78
CA GLU A 195 -1.50 -0.68 13.42
C GLU A 195 -2.84 0.01 13.23
N SER A 196 -3.51 -0.28 12.12
CA SER A 196 -4.72 0.41 11.71
C SER A 196 -5.66 -0.52 10.98
N ASP A 197 -6.94 -0.17 11.01
CA ASP A 197 -7.97 -0.96 10.34
C ASP A 197 -7.82 -0.80 8.82
N GLU A 198 -7.50 0.39 8.35
CA GLU A 198 -7.22 0.70 6.94
C GLU A 198 -5.73 0.99 6.70
N PRO A 199 -5.21 0.83 5.47
CA PRO A 199 -3.83 1.17 5.17
C PRO A 199 -3.54 2.62 5.54
N ILE A 200 -2.47 2.83 6.32
CA ILE A 200 -2.10 4.16 6.80
C ILE A 200 -1.67 4.99 5.61
N ARG A 201 -2.44 6.05 5.32
CA ARG A 201 -1.98 7.12 4.44
C ARG A 201 -1.02 7.97 5.26
N GLU A 202 0.23 8.02 4.85
CA GLU A 202 1.14 9.03 5.39
C GLU A 202 0.69 10.40 4.88
N ASP A 203 0.71 11.38 5.77
CA ASP A 203 0.69 12.76 5.33
C ASP A 203 1.84 12.92 4.35
N TYR A 204 1.50 13.33 3.14
CA TYR A 204 2.38 13.38 1.99
C TYR A 204 3.62 14.26 2.19
N THR A 205 3.82 14.88 3.36
CA THR A 205 4.85 15.89 3.65
C THR A 205 6.25 15.46 3.24
N GLY A 206 6.70 14.24 3.53
CA GLY A 206 8.07 13.81 3.19
C GLY A 206 8.33 13.55 1.70
N ALA A 207 7.40 12.91 0.98
CA ALA A 207 7.48 12.68 -0.47
C ALA A 207 7.20 13.97 -1.27
N LYS A 208 6.25 14.78 -0.79
CA LYS A 208 5.96 16.13 -1.28
C LYS A 208 7.20 17.03 -1.18
N GLU A 209 7.90 17.05 -0.04
CA GLU A 209 9.12 17.83 0.13
C GLU A 209 10.24 17.35 -0.80
N ARG A 210 10.35 16.03 -1.05
CA ARG A 210 11.33 15.47 -2.00
C ARG A 210 11.00 15.76 -3.46
N LEU A 211 9.76 15.56 -3.91
CA LEU A 211 9.35 15.89 -5.29
C LEU A 211 9.52 17.38 -5.58
N ILE A 212 9.20 18.26 -4.62
CA ILE A 212 9.43 19.69 -4.72
C ILE A 212 10.94 20.02 -4.80
N ARG A 213 11.77 19.33 -4.02
CA ARG A 213 13.22 19.56 -3.98
C ARG A 213 13.93 19.01 -5.23
N ASP A 214 13.57 17.82 -5.67
CA ASP A 214 14.25 17.08 -6.74
C ASP A 214 13.70 17.49 -8.13
N GLY A 215 12.51 18.10 -8.19
CA GLY A 215 12.01 18.84 -9.35
C GLY A 215 12.47 20.31 -9.42
N GLY A 216 13.35 20.73 -8.51
CA GLY A 216 13.90 22.08 -8.46
C GLY A 216 15.14 22.23 -9.34
N TYR A 217 14.98 22.97 -10.43
CA TYR A 217 16.01 23.90 -10.91
C TYR A 217 15.94 25.17 -10.07
#